data_AF-A0A520HSR8-F1
#
_entry.id   AF-A0A520HSR8-F1
#
_cell.length_a   1.000
_cell.length_b   1.000
_cell.length_c   1.000
_cell.angle_alpha   90.00
_cell.angle_beta   90.00
_cell.angle_gamma   90.00
#
_symmetry.space_group_name_H-M   'P 1'
#
loop_
_entity.id
_entity.type
_entity.pdbx_description
1 polymer ?
#
loop_
_entity_poly.entity_id
_entity_poly.type
_entity_poly.pdbx_seq_one_letter_code
_entity_poly.pdbx_strand_id
1 'polypeptide(L)'
;LIGACLTDRQADGLSMIYSFFAPEEETGRNGLGNFIIMDHITRARDAGLPYVYLGYWVKGSARMAYKTRYRPIEVLGPAGWRRLPDEEIAPARQSVLLGELA
;
A
#
# COMPACT_ATOMS: atom_id res chain seq x y z
N LEU A 1 24.12 2.16 2.34
CA LEU A 1 22.72 2.63 2.22
C LEU A 1 21.83 1.59 2.89
N ILE A 2 20.87 1.97 3.75
CA ILE A 2 19.96 1.02 4.41
C ILE A 2 18.63 0.82 3.66
N GLY A 3 18.34 1.69 2.68
CA GLY A 3 17.23 1.56 1.75
C GLY A 3 17.15 2.75 0.79
N ALA A 4 16.43 2.56 -0.31
CA ALA A 4 16.14 3.59 -1.30
C ALA A 4 14.76 3.37 -1.93
N CYS A 5 14.21 4.45 -2.47
CA CYS A 5 13.01 4.44 -3.27
C CYS A 5 13.26 5.24 -4.56
N LEU A 6 12.95 4.63 -5.70
CA LEU A 6 12.85 5.33 -6.98
C LEU A 6 11.43 5.88 -7.11
N THR A 7 11.34 7.20 -7.11
CA THR A 7 10.07 7.93 -7.13
C THR A 7 10.04 8.88 -8.32
N ASP A 8 8.92 8.86 -9.03
CA ASP A 8 8.62 9.83 -10.08
C ASP A 8 7.65 10.89 -9.55
N ARG A 9 7.84 12.14 -9.97
CA ARG A 9 6.97 13.26 -9.60
C ARG A 9 6.01 13.55 -10.73
N GLN A 10 4.73 13.30 -10.47
CA GLN A 10 3.63 13.59 -11.39
C GLN A 10 3.01 14.96 -11.07
N ALA A 11 2.02 15.35 -11.88
CA ALA A 11 1.35 16.65 -11.74
C ALA A 11 0.62 16.79 -10.38
N ASP A 12 0.13 15.69 -9.83
CA ASP A 12 -0.73 15.62 -8.65
C ASP A 12 -0.21 14.67 -7.56
N GLY A 13 0.97 14.07 -7.74
CA GLY A 13 1.46 13.09 -6.78
C GLY A 13 2.89 12.60 -6.95
N LEU A 14 3.32 11.80 -5.98
CA LEU A 14 4.57 11.05 -6.02
C LEU A 14 4.28 9.57 -6.33
N SER A 15 4.86 9.03 -7.38
CA SER A 15 4.72 7.63 -7.76
C SER A 15 5.92 6.82 -7.29
N MET A 16 5.69 5.91 -6.35
CA MET A 16 6.73 5.03 -5.80
C MET A 16 6.91 3.81 -6.71
N ILE A 17 7.86 3.89 -7.64
CA ILE A 17 8.06 2.88 -8.69
C ILE A 17 8.75 1.64 -8.12
N TYR A 18 9.87 1.85 -7.41
CA TYR A 18 10.62 0.79 -6.75
C TYR A 18 11.02 1.23 -5.35
N SER A 19 11.00 0.30 -4.40
CA SER A 19 11.51 0.50 -3.05
C SER A 19 12.24 -0.75 -2.60
N PHE A 20 13.45 -0.59 -2.08
CA PHE A 20 14.27 -1.68 -1.56
C PHE A 20 14.99 -1.20 -0.30
N PHE A 21 15.20 -2.11 0.64
CA PHE A 21 15.80 -1.83 1.93
C PHE A 21 16.52 -3.07 2.45
N ALA A 22 17.48 -2.85 3.33
CA ALA A 22 18.23 -3.93 3.95
C ALA A 22 17.29 -4.84 4.78
N PRO A 23 17.50 -6.17 4.77
CA PRO A 23 16.69 -7.11 5.53
C PRO A 23 16.64 -6.81 7.04
N GLU A 24 15.58 -7.27 7.69
CA GLU A 24 15.41 -7.06 9.13
C GLU A 24 16.51 -7.77 9.93
N GLU A 25 16.93 -8.96 9.48
CA GLU A 25 18.00 -9.76 10.11
C GLU A 25 19.36 -9.04 10.11
N GLU A 26 19.63 -8.19 9.12
CA GLU A 26 20.89 -7.45 8.99
C GLU A 26 20.86 -6.13 9.79
N THR A 27 19.68 -5.54 9.97
CA THR A 27 19.54 -4.19 10.51
C THR A 27 19.02 -4.16 11.95
N GLY A 28 18.34 -5.21 12.40
CA GLY A 28 17.56 -5.21 13.64
C GLY A 28 16.40 -4.20 13.64
N ARG A 29 16.04 -3.65 12.47
CA ARG A 29 15.04 -2.58 12.32
C ARG A 29 13.84 -3.09 11.55
N ASN A 30 12.74 -3.26 12.26
CA ASN A 30 11.48 -3.64 11.64
C ASN A 30 10.78 -2.41 11.03
N GLY A 31 10.04 -2.62 9.95
CA GLY A 31 9.15 -1.59 9.40
C GLY A 31 9.81 -0.51 8.54
N LEU A 32 11.02 -0.73 8.02
CA LEU A 32 11.66 0.18 7.06
C LEU A 32 10.77 0.47 5.84
N GLY A 33 10.04 -0.53 5.35
CA GLY A 33 9.05 -0.33 4.28
C GLY A 33 7.93 0.65 4.66
N ASN A 34 7.42 0.57 5.89
CA ASN A 34 6.41 1.53 6.37
C ASN A 34 7.00 2.94 6.51
N PHE A 35 8.22 3.04 7.03
CA PHE A 35 8.92 4.32 7.14
C PHE A 35 9.07 5.01 5.79
N ILE A 36 9.52 4.28 4.76
CA ILE A 36 9.68 4.82 3.40
C ILE A 36 8.34 5.37 2.88
N ILE A 37 7.23 4.66 3.08
CA ILE A 37 5.91 5.13 2.63
C ILE A 37 5.45 6.37 3.40
N MET A 38 5.57 6.37 4.73
CA MET A 38 5.18 7.51 5.57
C MET A 38 6.02 8.78 5.28
N ASP A 39 7.31 8.60 5.00
CA ASP A 39 8.19 9.67 4.53
C ASP A 39 7.69 10.25 3.19
N HIS A 40 7.28 9.40 2.25
CA HIS A 40 6.73 9.87 0.96
C HIS A 40 5.40 10.59 1.09
N ILE A 41 4.53 10.16 2.02
CA ILE A 41 3.28 10.87 2.35
C ILE A 41 3.59 12.27 2.89
N THR A 42 4.58 12.36 3.79
CA THR A 42 5.03 13.64 4.35
C THR A 42 5.60 14.55 3.25
N ARG A 43 6.47 14.02 2.38
CA ARG A 43 7.05 14.76 1.25
C ARG A 43 6.01 15.24 0.26
N ALA A 44 5.02 14.41 -0.08
CA ALA A 44 3.94 14.80 -0.98
C ALA A 44 3.14 15.96 -0.39
N ARG A 45 2.76 15.85 0.89
CA ARG A 45 2.08 16.93 1.62
C ARG A 45 2.90 18.22 1.63
N ASP A 46 4.18 18.15 1.97
CA ASP A 46 5.05 19.31 2.05
C ASP A 46 5.30 19.95 0.67
N ALA A 47 5.19 19.15 -0.41
CA ALA A 47 5.25 19.61 -1.80
C ALA A 47 3.89 20.10 -2.35
N GLY A 48 2.81 20.08 -1.55
CA GLY A 48 1.46 20.43 -1.99
C GLY A 48 0.82 19.44 -2.96
N LEU A 49 1.32 18.20 -3.02
CA LEU A 49 0.83 17.15 -3.89
C LEU A 49 -0.21 16.28 -3.13
N PRO A 50 -1.44 16.15 -3.64
CA PRO A 50 -2.50 15.43 -2.94
C PRO A 50 -2.32 13.91 -2.88
N TYR A 51 -1.49 13.31 -3.76
CA TYR A 51 -1.42 11.85 -3.91
C TYR A 51 -0.02 11.25 -3.72
N VAL A 52 0.00 10.02 -3.20
CA VAL A 52 1.13 9.10 -3.27
C VAL A 52 0.64 7.81 -3.93
N TYR A 53 1.20 7.48 -5.10
CA TYR A 53 0.85 6.27 -5.83
C TYR A 53 1.74 5.12 -5.36
N LEU A 54 1.13 4.15 -4.67
CA LEU A 54 1.79 2.92 -4.23
C LEU A 54 1.85 1.85 -5.34
N GLY A 55 1.44 2.18 -6.56
CA GLY A 55 1.38 1.28 -7.70
C GLY A 55 0.27 0.24 -7.63
N TYR A 56 0.34 -0.76 -8.51
CA TYR A 56 -0.71 -1.76 -8.71
C TYR A 56 -1.04 -2.59 -7.45
N TRP A 57 -2.32 -2.89 -7.24
CA TRP A 57 -2.80 -3.66 -6.10
C TRP A 57 -3.73 -4.77 -6.56
N VAL A 58 -3.57 -5.96 -5.99
CA VAL A 58 -4.42 -7.13 -6.26
C VAL A 58 -5.18 -7.48 -4.98
N LYS A 59 -6.52 -7.47 -5.07
CA LYS A 59 -7.40 -7.87 -3.96
C LYS A 59 -7.07 -9.28 -3.50
N GLY A 60 -6.92 -9.46 -2.19
CA GLY A 60 -6.58 -10.75 -1.57
C GLY A 60 -5.09 -11.13 -1.62
N SER A 61 -4.22 -10.35 -2.25
CA SER A 61 -2.78 -10.63 -2.26
C SER A 61 -2.13 -10.31 -0.91
N ALA A 62 -1.63 -11.33 -0.20
CA ALA A 62 -0.92 -11.16 1.06
C ALA A 62 0.31 -10.24 0.92
N ARG A 63 1.04 -10.33 -0.20
CA ARG A 63 2.21 -9.48 -0.49
C ARG A 63 1.86 -8.01 -0.68
N MET A 64 0.63 -7.70 -1.07
CA MET A 64 0.17 -6.32 -1.34
C MET A 64 -0.80 -5.81 -0.25
N ALA A 65 -1.06 -6.60 0.78
CA ALA A 65 -1.97 -6.25 1.87
C ALA A 65 -1.51 -5.03 2.69
N TYR A 66 -0.24 -4.66 2.62
CA TYR A 66 0.25 -3.46 3.32
C TYR A 66 -0.26 -2.16 2.69
N LYS A 67 -0.54 -2.13 1.37
CA LYS A 67 -0.91 -0.89 0.67
C LYS A 67 -2.22 -0.31 1.16
N THR A 68 -3.14 -1.18 1.58
CA THR A 68 -4.46 -0.79 2.06
C THR A 68 -4.46 -0.26 3.49
N ARG A 69 -3.32 -0.23 4.18
CA ARG A 69 -3.21 0.30 5.56
C ARG A 69 -3.11 1.82 5.60
N TYR A 70 -2.76 2.46 4.48
CA TYR A 70 -2.62 3.92 4.38
C TYR A 70 -3.96 4.52 3.96
N ARG A 71 -4.52 5.41 4.78
CA ARG A 71 -5.88 5.93 4.64
C ARG A 71 -5.93 7.46 4.57
N PRO A 72 -6.91 8.04 3.84
CA PRO A 72 -7.84 7.37 2.92
C PRO A 72 -7.10 6.79 1.70
N ILE A 73 -7.65 5.74 1.07
CA ILE A 73 -7.09 5.17 -0.17
C ILE A 73 -8.11 5.18 -1.29
N GLU A 74 -7.62 5.41 -2.49
CA GLU A 74 -8.39 5.35 -3.72
C GLU A 74 -7.83 4.28 -4.64
N VAL A 75 -8.70 3.70 -5.46
CA VAL A 75 -8.34 2.73 -6.50
C VAL A 75 -8.85 3.21 -7.84
N LEU A 76 -8.02 3.05 -8.87
CA LEU A 76 -8.41 3.31 -10.25
C LEU A 76 -9.09 2.07 -10.83
N GLY A 77 -10.39 2.20 -11.12
CA GLY A 77 -11.17 1.18 -11.83
C GLY A 77 -11.59 1.66 -13.22
N PRO A 78 -12.39 0.86 -13.94
CA PRO A 78 -12.91 1.23 -15.26
C PRO A 78 -13.74 2.52 -15.27
N ALA A 79 -14.41 2.83 -14.15
CA ALA A 79 -15.20 4.05 -13.96
C ALA A 79 -14.37 5.23 -13.43
N GLY A 80 -13.04 5.10 -13.36
CA GLY A 80 -12.14 6.11 -12.79
C GLY A 80 -11.77 5.83 -11.33
N TRP A 81 -11.24 6.87 -10.68
CA TRP A 81 -10.82 6.83 -9.28
C TRP A 81 -12.03 6.81 -8.35
N ARG A 82 -11.97 5.95 -7.33
CA ARG A 82 -12.94 5.93 -6.24
C ARG A 82 -12.27 5.56 -4.94
N ARG A 83 -12.86 5.98 -3.81
CA ARG A 83 -12.46 5.49 -2.49
C ARG A 83 -12.68 3.99 -2.38
N LEU A 84 -11.73 3.31 -1.75
CA LEU A 84 -11.84 1.88 -1.42
C LEU A 84 -12.32 1.74 0.03
N PRO A 85 -13.56 1.27 0.25
CA PRO A 85 -14.10 1.09 1.59
C PRO A 85 -13.53 -0.18 2.25
N ASP A 86 -13.57 -0.26 3.57
CA ASP A 86 -12.93 -1.32 4.35
C ASP A 86 -13.50 -2.72 4.04
N GLU A 87 -14.80 -2.79 3.73
CA GLU A 87 -15.51 -4.03 3.40
C GLU A 87 -14.97 -4.68 2.13
N GLU A 88 -14.42 -3.89 1.20
CA GLU A 88 -13.84 -4.39 -0.04
C GLU A 88 -12.42 -4.93 0.13
N ILE A 89 -11.77 -4.64 1.26
CA ILE A 89 -10.39 -5.02 1.55
C ILE A 89 -10.33 -6.32 2.35
N ALA A 90 -11.32 -6.55 3.20
CA ALA A 90 -11.44 -7.79 3.94
C ALA A 90 -11.43 -8.99 2.97
N PRO A 91 -10.67 -10.07 3.25
CA PRO A 91 -10.82 -11.29 2.50
C PRO A 91 -12.28 -11.75 2.64
N ALA A 92 -12.89 -12.19 1.54
CA ALA A 92 -14.19 -12.84 1.61
C ALA A 92 -14.09 -13.93 2.68
N ARG A 93 -14.95 -13.91 3.71
CA ARG A 93 -15.05 -15.04 4.64
C ARG A 93 -15.26 -16.28 3.77
N GLN A 94 -14.28 -17.18 3.71
CA GLN A 94 -14.56 -18.53 3.27
C GLN A 94 -15.64 -19.02 4.23
N SER A 95 -16.85 -19.24 3.72
CA SER A 95 -17.84 -20.02 4.43
C SER A 95 -17.21 -21.39 4.66
N VAL A 96 -16.64 -21.60 5.85
CA VAL A 96 -16.44 -22.95 6.36
C VAL A 96 -17.86 -23.50 6.43
N LEU A 97 -18.18 -24.35 5.46
CA LEU A 97 -19.40 -25.13 5.44
C LEU A 97 -19.49 -25.84 6.79
N LEU A 98 -20.46 -25.42 7.60
CA LEU A 98 -21.05 -26.27 8.63
C LEU A 98 -21.55 -27.52 7.93
N GLY A 99 -20.71 -28.56 7.95
CA GLY A 99 -20.94 -29.85 7.30
C GLY A 99 -20.44 -31.03 8.12
N GLU A 100 -20.32 -30.87 9.44
CA GLU A 100 -20.13 -31.98 10.38
C GLU A 100 -21.17 -31.89 11.49
N LEU A 101 -22.43 -32.14 11.12
CA LEU A 101 -23.45 -32.70 12.01
C LEU A 101 -24.37 -33.59 11.16
N ALA A 102 -23.95 -34.84 10.98
CA ALA A 102 -24.81 -36.02 10.76
C ALA A 102 -24.00 -37.28 11.10
#